data_AF-A0A7X8JZV0-F1
#
_entry.id   AF-A0A7X8JZV0-F1
#
_cell.length_a   1.000
_cell.length_b   1.000
_cell.length_c   1.000
_cell.angle_alpha   90.00
_cell.angle_beta   90.00
_cell.angle_gamma   90.00
#
_symmetry.space_group_name_H-M   'P 1'
#
loop_
_entity.id
_entity.type
_entity.pdbx_description
1 polymer ?
#
loop_
_entity_poly.entity_id
_entity_poly.type
_entity_poly.pdbx_seq_one_letter_code
_entity_poly.pdbx_strand_id
1 'polypeptide(L)'
;MAYKVSISDGTVLQECIEHVNFNVDTSNDYNSRHTNVTNSMIITGKIDTEEGTTNLYKWALLSGTNPDCYKSITVEYHRATKLLRQVSFSKAFVIDYTENYSNHAGTGTFTLYVRQLQGKEIEITSEEGSKNTATPEAPQVKETVESLQQKVAIVSNVLPLNKKNPNITDKLAEKKKEIQDTPKLSYLPKNNGKWSGEEGNSEWIPDPDFVPKNPKSNPEQLSWKQISAKYGVSSILFVSEQPDFSPISKGTVEIKDFSSERDDNFDSADEELAVKRGCTKADVRRWRKKNKYTWHERKDCKTMDKVPTCVHGNITHSGGISETKKRRRLNGEYYRCCFW
;
A
#
# COMPACT_ATOMS: atom_id res chain seq x y z
N MET A 1 8.18 -25.25 -14.70
CA MET A 1 7.66 -23.98 -15.24
C MET A 1 8.69 -22.94 -14.87
N ALA A 2 9.08 -22.06 -15.78
CA ALA A 2 10.18 -21.13 -15.54
C ALA A 2 9.76 -19.71 -15.92
N TYR A 3 10.16 -18.75 -15.11
CA TYR A 3 10.10 -17.33 -15.44
C TYR A 3 11.48 -16.88 -15.87
N LYS A 4 11.55 -15.94 -16.81
CA LYS A 4 12.78 -15.23 -17.14
C LYS A 4 12.51 -13.74 -17.08
N VAL A 5 13.23 -13.03 -16.23
CA VAL A 5 13.12 -11.59 -16.04
C VAL A 5 14.37 -10.95 -16.63
N SER A 6 14.21 -10.00 -17.55
CA SER A 6 15.30 -9.25 -18.17
C SER A 6 15.08 -7.75 -17.93
N ILE A 7 16.09 -7.06 -17.42
CA ILE A 7 16.08 -5.61 -17.16
C ILE A 7 17.12 -4.93 -18.05
N SER A 8 16.85 -3.69 -18.50
CA SER A 8 17.74 -2.95 -19.41
C SER A 8 19.14 -2.63 -18.87
N ASP A 9 19.42 -2.91 -17.60
CA ASP A 9 20.76 -2.79 -17.01
C ASP A 9 21.62 -4.05 -17.14
N GLY A 10 21.12 -5.05 -17.89
CA GLY A 10 21.79 -6.32 -18.10
C GLY A 10 21.44 -7.40 -17.08
N THR A 11 20.61 -7.09 -16.07
CA THR A 11 20.15 -8.09 -15.10
C THR A 11 19.23 -9.10 -15.79
N VAL A 12 19.59 -10.38 -15.70
CA VAL A 12 18.80 -11.52 -16.18
C VAL A 12 18.64 -12.50 -15.02
N LEU A 13 17.39 -12.82 -14.68
CA LEU A 13 17.03 -13.70 -13.58
C LEU A 13 16.08 -14.79 -14.08
N GLN A 14 16.43 -16.05 -13.88
CA GLN A 14 15.67 -17.20 -14.31
C GLN A 14 15.53 -18.23 -13.19
N GLU A 15 16.64 -18.56 -12.54
CA GLU A 15 16.68 -19.63 -11.53
C GLU A 15 16.22 -19.15 -10.16
N CYS A 16 16.38 -17.85 -9.86
CA CYS A 16 15.99 -17.32 -8.56
C CYS A 16 14.51 -16.91 -8.44
N ILE A 17 13.75 -16.85 -9.54
CA ILE A 17 12.37 -16.31 -9.54
C ILE A 17 11.37 -17.35 -9.06
N GLU A 18 10.65 -17.05 -7.97
CA GLU A 18 9.62 -17.93 -7.42
C GLU A 18 8.21 -17.50 -7.87
N HIS A 19 7.93 -16.19 -7.86
CA HIS A 19 6.61 -15.66 -8.16
C HIS A 19 6.68 -14.36 -8.97
N VAL A 20 5.78 -14.23 -9.95
CA VAL A 20 5.51 -12.96 -10.64
C VAL A 20 4.02 -12.67 -10.63
N ASN A 21 3.65 -11.49 -10.16
CA ASN A 21 2.27 -10.98 -10.19
C ASN A 21 2.23 -9.73 -11.09
N PHE A 22 1.25 -9.66 -11.99
CA PHE A 22 0.94 -8.46 -12.77
C PHE A 22 -0.38 -7.89 -12.28
N ASN A 23 -0.38 -6.61 -11.94
CA ASN A 23 -1.56 -5.90 -11.48
C ASN A 23 -1.84 -4.67 -12.35
N VAL A 24 -3.06 -4.58 -12.85
CA VAL A 24 -3.59 -3.47 -13.64
C VAL A 24 -4.70 -2.82 -12.83
N ASP A 25 -4.45 -1.61 -12.33
CA ASP A 25 -5.43 -0.83 -11.57
C ASP A 25 -6.12 0.16 -12.52
N THR A 26 -7.41 -0.07 -12.74
CA THR A 26 -8.29 0.79 -13.53
C THR A 26 -9.27 1.50 -12.63
N SER A 27 -9.86 2.61 -13.09
CA SER A 27 -10.93 3.23 -12.32
C SER A 27 -12.11 2.28 -12.09
N ASN A 28 -12.63 2.25 -10.86
CA ASN A 28 -13.79 1.44 -10.49
C ASN A 28 -15.14 2.09 -10.83
N ASP A 29 -15.13 3.33 -11.32
CA ASP A 29 -16.34 4.08 -11.64
C ASP A 29 -16.34 4.46 -13.13
N TYR A 30 -17.41 4.10 -13.83
CA TYR A 30 -17.59 4.41 -15.25
C TYR A 30 -17.62 5.92 -15.51
N ASN A 31 -17.99 6.73 -14.51
CA ASN A 31 -18.06 8.19 -14.59
C ASN A 31 -16.87 8.88 -13.89
N SER A 32 -15.81 8.12 -13.58
CA SER A 32 -14.61 8.68 -12.98
C SER A 32 -13.92 9.65 -13.93
N ARG A 33 -13.67 10.87 -13.44
CA ARG A 33 -12.78 11.84 -14.10
C ARG A 33 -11.31 11.40 -14.07
N HIS A 34 -10.96 10.40 -13.26
CA HIS A 34 -9.66 9.76 -13.22
C HIS A 34 -9.73 8.42 -13.96
N THR A 35 -9.41 8.43 -15.25
CA THR A 35 -9.38 7.24 -16.12
C THR A 35 -7.98 6.60 -16.23
N ASN A 36 -7.03 7.07 -15.42
CA ASN A 36 -5.63 6.65 -15.49
C ASN A 36 -5.50 5.19 -15.08
N VAL A 37 -5.16 4.34 -16.05
CA VAL A 37 -4.77 2.95 -15.80
C VAL A 37 -3.35 2.93 -15.26
N THR A 38 -3.12 2.23 -14.16
CA THR A 38 -1.75 2.01 -13.64
C THR A 38 -1.39 0.54 -13.73
N ASN A 39 -0.23 0.28 -14.30
CA ASN A 39 0.28 -1.07 -14.47
C ASN A 39 1.46 -1.28 -13.54
N SER A 40 1.44 -2.40 -12.82
CA SER A 40 2.46 -2.78 -11.85
C SER A 40 2.78 -4.26 -11.95
N MET A 41 3.98 -4.62 -11.55
CA MET A 41 4.39 -6.00 -11.40
C MET A 41 5.16 -6.19 -10.11
N ILE A 42 5.12 -7.42 -9.61
CA ILE A 42 5.75 -7.82 -8.36
C ILE A 42 6.50 -9.10 -8.65
N ILE A 43 7.77 -9.11 -8.29
CA ILE A 43 8.67 -10.22 -8.56
C ILE A 43 9.28 -10.64 -7.22
N THR A 44 9.07 -11.89 -6.84
CA THR A 44 9.64 -12.48 -5.63
C THR A 44 10.59 -13.61 -6.03
N GLY A 45 11.74 -13.67 -5.38
CA GLY A 45 12.75 -14.68 -5.65
C GLY A 45 13.75 -14.87 -4.52
N LYS A 46 14.71 -15.77 -4.74
CA LYS A 46 15.82 -16.05 -3.81
C LYS A 46 17.02 -15.14 -4.06
N ILE A 47 17.79 -14.86 -3.03
CA ILE A 47 19.00 -14.03 -3.12
C ILE A 47 20.27 -14.89 -3.19
N ASP A 48 20.29 -16.03 -2.52
CA ASP A 48 21.47 -16.91 -2.41
C ASP A 48 21.62 -17.88 -3.60
N THR A 49 21.40 -17.36 -4.82
CA THR A 49 21.62 -18.11 -6.08
C THR A 49 22.91 -17.65 -6.75
N GLU A 50 23.34 -18.35 -7.81
CA GLU A 50 24.45 -17.89 -8.66
C GLU A 50 24.11 -16.61 -9.45
N GLU A 51 22.82 -16.25 -9.53
CA GLU A 51 22.35 -15.04 -10.19
C GLU A 51 22.54 -13.79 -9.30
N GLY A 52 23.15 -12.75 -9.86
CA GLY A 52 23.43 -11.51 -9.14
C GLY A 52 22.21 -10.61 -8.97
N THR A 53 21.56 -10.65 -7.81
CA THR A 53 20.40 -9.80 -7.47
C THR A 53 20.77 -8.38 -7.00
N THR A 54 22.06 -8.09 -6.80
CA THR A 54 22.53 -6.79 -6.27
C THR A 54 22.09 -5.57 -7.08
N ASN A 55 21.88 -5.73 -8.39
CA ASN A 55 21.40 -4.66 -9.26
C ASN A 55 19.95 -4.27 -8.97
N LEU A 56 19.13 -5.19 -8.45
CA LEU A 56 17.76 -4.90 -8.02
C LEU A 56 17.77 -3.90 -6.85
N TYR A 57 18.61 -4.16 -5.84
CA TYR A 57 18.79 -3.25 -4.72
C TYR A 57 19.31 -1.88 -5.17
N LYS A 58 20.33 -1.84 -6.05
CA LYS A 58 20.84 -0.58 -6.61
C LYS A 58 19.77 0.20 -7.37
N TRP A 59 18.91 -0.49 -8.12
CA TRP A 59 17.80 0.15 -8.83
C TRP A 59 16.79 0.75 -7.86
N ALA A 60 16.46 0.05 -6.77
CA ALA A 60 15.54 0.54 -5.74
C ALA A 60 16.03 1.81 -5.01
N LEU A 61 17.35 2.05 -4.96
CA LEU A 61 17.93 3.26 -4.36
C LEU A 61 17.79 4.53 -5.24
N LEU A 62 17.38 4.39 -6.50
CA LEU A 62 17.27 5.51 -7.42
C LEU A 62 15.95 6.28 -7.22
N SER A 63 16.05 7.56 -6.88
CA SER A 63 14.88 8.46 -6.81
C SER A 63 14.20 8.63 -8.17
N GLY A 64 12.89 8.87 -8.16
CA GLY A 64 12.09 9.18 -9.36
C GLY A 64 12.53 10.44 -10.13
N THR A 65 13.36 11.29 -9.51
CA THR A 65 13.99 12.45 -10.15
C THR A 65 15.25 12.10 -10.95
N ASN A 66 15.85 10.92 -10.71
CA ASN A 66 16.99 10.44 -11.46
C ASN A 66 16.51 9.76 -12.77
N PRO A 67 16.96 10.19 -13.96
CA PRO A 67 16.62 9.53 -15.22
C PRO A 67 16.95 8.03 -15.26
N ASP A 68 18.01 7.60 -14.56
CA ASP A 68 18.45 6.21 -14.51
C ASP A 68 17.52 5.30 -13.69
N CYS A 69 16.57 5.88 -12.93
CA CYS A 69 15.56 5.10 -12.22
C CYS A 69 14.54 4.44 -13.17
N TYR A 70 14.46 4.89 -14.43
CA TYR A 70 13.54 4.37 -15.42
C TYR A 70 14.22 3.31 -16.29
N LYS A 71 13.88 2.04 -16.09
CA LYS A 71 14.42 0.91 -16.85
C LYS A 71 13.32 0.21 -17.64
N SER A 72 13.69 -0.48 -18.71
CA SER A 72 12.76 -1.45 -19.31
C SER A 72 12.90 -2.79 -18.59
N ILE A 73 11.76 -3.46 -18.39
CA ILE A 73 11.70 -4.78 -17.77
C ILE A 73 10.80 -5.68 -18.60
N THR A 74 11.27 -6.89 -18.91
CA THR A 74 10.55 -7.92 -19.64
C THR A 74 10.48 -9.18 -18.80
N VAL A 75 9.28 -9.73 -18.69
CA VAL A 75 9.03 -11.01 -18.04
C VAL A 75 8.49 -12.00 -19.05
N GLU A 76 9.17 -13.11 -19.18
CA GLU A 76 8.81 -14.25 -20.01
C GLU A 76 8.37 -15.42 -19.14
N TYR A 77 7.28 -16.08 -19.50
CA TYR A 77 6.81 -17.30 -18.85
C TYR A 77 6.91 -18.49 -19.80
N HIS A 78 7.71 -19.47 -19.41
CA HIS A 78 7.98 -20.68 -20.18
C HIS A 78 7.38 -21.93 -19.54
N ARG A 79 6.81 -22.80 -20.38
CA ARG A 79 6.36 -24.15 -20.01
C ARG A 79 6.97 -25.16 -20.99
N ALA A 80 7.70 -26.14 -20.46
CA ALA A 80 8.38 -27.16 -21.27
C ALA A 80 9.20 -26.54 -22.42
N THR A 81 10.05 -25.55 -22.10
CA THR A 81 10.87 -24.74 -23.04
C THR A 81 10.12 -23.83 -24.01
N LYS A 82 8.80 -23.97 -24.15
CA LYS A 82 7.97 -23.10 -24.98
C LYS A 82 7.63 -21.78 -24.27
N LEU A 83 7.81 -20.64 -24.93
CA LEU A 83 7.34 -19.34 -24.47
C LEU A 83 5.81 -19.29 -24.56
N LEU A 84 5.14 -19.02 -23.44
CA LEU A 84 3.68 -18.93 -23.39
C LEU A 84 3.17 -17.50 -23.30
N ARG A 85 3.90 -16.65 -22.58
CA ARG A 85 3.51 -15.26 -22.36
C ARG A 85 4.74 -14.40 -22.16
N GLN A 86 4.74 -13.23 -22.79
CA GLN A 86 5.72 -12.17 -22.56
C GLN A 86 4.97 -10.89 -22.16
N VAL A 87 5.47 -10.20 -21.15
CA VAL A 87 4.98 -8.88 -20.72
C VAL A 87 6.17 -7.94 -20.56
N SER A 88 6.14 -6.80 -21.25
CA SER A 88 7.22 -5.82 -21.22
C SER A 88 6.72 -4.44 -20.81
N PHE A 89 7.41 -3.82 -19.84
CA PHE A 89 7.26 -2.40 -19.53
C PHE A 89 8.43 -1.65 -20.15
N SER A 90 8.15 -0.77 -21.11
CA SER A 90 9.17 0.03 -21.81
C SER A 90 9.87 1.06 -20.92
N LYS A 91 9.16 1.61 -19.92
CA LYS A 91 9.72 2.47 -18.86
C LYS A 91 9.04 2.17 -17.54
N ALA A 92 9.80 1.67 -16.58
CA ALA A 92 9.32 1.33 -15.26
C ALA A 92 10.29 1.81 -14.18
N PHE A 93 9.79 1.97 -12.96
CA PHE A 93 10.57 2.37 -11.79
C PHE A 93 10.19 1.50 -10.59
N VAL A 94 11.10 1.36 -9.64
CA VAL A 94 10.87 0.61 -8.41
C VAL A 94 10.02 1.46 -7.46
N ILE A 95 8.92 0.88 -6.97
CA ILE A 95 8.08 1.48 -5.93
C ILE A 95 8.61 1.12 -4.54
N ASP A 96 9.01 -0.15 -4.39
CA ASP A 96 9.43 -0.73 -3.13
C ASP A 96 10.31 -1.96 -3.39
N TYR A 97 11.19 -2.26 -2.45
CA TYR A 97 12.10 -3.39 -2.52
C TYR A 97 12.40 -3.90 -1.10
N THR A 98 12.27 -5.19 -0.90
CA THR A 98 12.53 -5.82 0.40
C THR A 98 13.41 -7.05 0.23
N GLU A 99 14.34 -7.24 1.15
CA GLU A 99 15.13 -8.46 1.28
C GLU A 99 14.97 -8.99 2.71
N ASN A 100 14.89 -10.30 2.84
CA ASN A 100 14.80 -10.97 4.13
C ASN A 100 15.80 -12.12 4.17
N TYR A 101 16.65 -12.13 5.19
CA TYR A 101 17.67 -13.15 5.40
C TYR A 101 17.34 -13.90 6.69
N SER A 102 17.30 -15.23 6.62
CA SER A 102 17.01 -16.07 7.77
C SER A 102 18.01 -17.21 7.89
N ASN A 103 18.70 -17.26 9.03
CA ASN A 103 19.66 -18.33 9.35
C ASN A 103 18.98 -19.70 9.53
N HIS A 104 17.66 -19.73 9.69
CA HIS A 104 16.91 -20.98 9.84
C HIS A 104 16.54 -21.62 8.50
N ALA A 105 16.26 -20.81 7.47
CA ALA A 105 15.87 -21.30 6.15
C ALA A 105 17.07 -21.54 5.23
N GLY A 106 18.25 -20.98 5.55
CA GLY A 106 19.46 -21.12 4.74
C GLY A 106 19.39 -20.44 3.37
N THR A 107 18.37 -19.61 3.13
CA THR A 107 18.18 -18.90 1.86
C THR A 107 17.42 -17.58 2.09
N GLY A 108 17.98 -16.47 1.65
CA GLY A 108 17.34 -15.15 1.64
C GLY A 108 16.33 -14.99 0.50
N THR A 109 15.34 -14.12 0.70
CA THR A 109 14.29 -13.82 -0.29
C THR A 109 14.23 -12.33 -0.59
N PHE A 110 14.06 -11.95 -1.85
CA PHE A 110 13.75 -10.59 -2.26
C PHE A 110 12.30 -10.46 -2.74
N THR A 111 11.73 -9.27 -2.61
CA THR A 111 10.49 -8.87 -3.31
C THR A 111 10.68 -7.49 -3.91
N LEU A 112 10.50 -7.41 -5.23
CA LEU A 112 10.64 -6.21 -6.05
C LEU A 112 9.26 -5.75 -6.55
N TYR A 113 8.88 -4.51 -6.22
CA TYR A 113 7.65 -3.88 -6.70
C TYR A 113 7.98 -2.85 -7.77
N VAL A 114 7.45 -3.04 -8.97
CA VAL A 114 7.74 -2.20 -10.13
C VAL A 114 6.45 -1.61 -10.67
N ARG A 115 6.47 -0.33 -11.06
CA ARG A 115 5.36 0.34 -11.75
C ARG A 115 5.81 0.95 -13.06
N GLN A 116 4.94 0.83 -14.06
CA GLN A 116 5.14 1.46 -15.35
C GLN A 116 4.90 2.98 -15.26
N LEU A 117 5.74 3.75 -15.93
CA LEU A 117 5.51 5.18 -16.11
C LEU A 117 4.25 5.40 -16.96
N GLN A 118 3.38 6.31 -16.51
CA GLN A 118 2.09 6.56 -17.15
C GLN A 118 2.23 6.98 -18.63
N GLY A 119 1.31 6.49 -19.47
CA GLY A 119 1.26 6.84 -20.90
C GLY A 119 2.35 6.17 -21.74
N LYS A 120 2.92 5.05 -21.26
CA LYS A 120 3.88 4.22 -21.99
C LYS A 120 3.27 2.88 -22.37
N GLU A 121 3.70 2.35 -23.51
CA GLU A 121 3.16 1.11 -24.08
C GLU A 121 3.60 -0.10 -23.27
N ILE A 122 2.65 -1.02 -23.08
CA ILE A 122 2.90 -2.39 -22.65
C ILE A 122 2.82 -3.26 -23.89
N GLU A 123 3.83 -4.08 -24.10
CA GLU A 123 3.79 -5.14 -25.08
C GLU A 123 3.42 -6.44 -24.38
N ILE A 124 2.36 -7.10 -24.88
CA ILE A 124 1.94 -8.42 -24.44
C ILE A 124 1.92 -9.33 -25.66
N THR A 125 2.63 -10.45 -25.58
CA THR A 125 2.61 -11.48 -26.63
C THR A 125 2.23 -12.82 -26.02
N SER A 126 1.29 -13.50 -26.66
CA SER A 126 0.83 -14.84 -26.28
C SER A 126 0.63 -15.69 -27.53
N GLU A 127 1.08 -16.94 -27.50
CA GLU A 127 0.77 -17.91 -28.54
C GLU A 127 -0.59 -18.57 -28.28
N GLU A 128 -1.68 -17.98 -28.77
CA GLU A 128 -2.98 -18.65 -28.82
C GLU A 128 -3.06 -19.57 -30.06
N GLY A 129 -3.33 -20.85 -29.81
CA GLY A 129 -3.40 -21.89 -30.83
C GLY A 129 -4.67 -21.82 -31.69
N SER A 130 -4.48 -21.87 -33.01
CA SER A 130 -5.51 -22.13 -34.02
C SER A 130 -6.24 -23.46 -33.78
N LYS A 131 -7.57 -23.44 -33.73
CA LYS A 131 -8.47 -24.42 -34.40
C LYS A 131 -9.79 -23.76 -34.82
N ASN A 132 -10.06 -23.82 -36.12
CA ASN A 132 -11.26 -23.36 -36.82
C ASN A 132 -12.44 -24.34 -36.67
N THR A 133 -13.67 -23.84 -36.71
CA THR A 133 -14.73 -24.37 -37.60
C THR A 133 -15.77 -23.28 -37.92
N ALA A 134 -16.39 -23.38 -39.09
CA ALA A 134 -16.80 -22.28 -39.96
C ALA A 134 -18.30 -21.86 -39.89
N THR A 135 -18.52 -20.68 -40.49
CA THR A 135 -19.71 -19.90 -40.94
C THR A 135 -20.66 -20.67 -41.90
N PRO A 136 -21.80 -20.14 -42.46
CA PRO A 136 -22.10 -18.78 -43.02
C PRO A 136 -23.52 -18.22 -42.63
N GLU A 137 -24.03 -17.03 -42.99
CA GLU A 137 -23.98 -16.25 -44.24
C GLU A 137 -24.52 -14.80 -44.05
N ALA A 138 -24.16 -13.90 -44.99
CA ALA A 138 -24.36 -12.43 -45.03
C ALA A 138 -25.70 -12.03 -45.75
N PRO A 139 -26.00 -10.80 -46.30
CA PRO A 139 -25.12 -9.71 -46.79
C PRO A 139 -25.57 -8.20 -46.70
N GLN A 140 -24.54 -7.31 -46.62
CA GLN A 140 -24.26 -6.05 -47.38
C GLN A 140 -25.24 -4.83 -47.23
N VAL A 141 -24.85 -3.54 -47.31
CA VAL A 141 -24.07 -2.81 -48.34
C VAL A 141 -23.48 -1.46 -47.82
N LYS A 142 -22.26 -1.18 -48.31
CA LYS A 142 -21.48 0.05 -48.64
C LYS A 142 -22.21 1.42 -48.60
N GLU A 143 -21.57 2.56 -48.29
CA GLU A 143 -20.65 3.30 -49.18
C GLU A 143 -19.87 4.45 -48.48
N THR A 144 -18.73 4.79 -49.07
CA THR A 144 -17.70 5.77 -48.67
C THR A 144 -18.02 7.19 -49.21
N VAL A 145 -17.38 8.24 -48.66
CA VAL A 145 -16.66 9.36 -49.36
C VAL A 145 -16.66 10.69 -48.55
N GLU A 146 -15.52 10.95 -47.90
CA GLU A 146 -14.59 12.10 -48.00
C GLU A 146 -15.04 13.59 -48.21
N SER A 147 -14.52 14.43 -47.28
CA SER A 147 -13.95 15.80 -47.43
C SER A 147 -14.83 17.07 -47.55
N LEU A 148 -14.57 18.09 -46.71
CA LEU A 148 -13.73 19.28 -46.98
C LEU A 148 -13.92 20.41 -45.93
N GLN A 149 -12.88 21.22 -45.79
CA GLN A 149 -12.69 22.36 -44.87
C GLN A 149 -13.41 23.64 -45.35
N GLN A 150 -13.79 24.56 -44.44
CA GLN A 150 -13.17 25.90 -44.22
C GLN A 150 -14.08 26.97 -43.57
N LYS A 151 -13.43 27.69 -42.64
CA LYS A 151 -13.61 29.01 -42.00
C LYS A 151 -14.64 30.03 -42.57
N VAL A 152 -15.29 30.77 -41.66
CA VAL A 152 -15.50 32.24 -41.74
C VAL A 152 -15.42 32.86 -40.33
N ALA A 153 -15.00 34.13 -40.27
CA ALA A 153 -14.40 34.84 -39.15
C ALA A 153 -15.23 36.08 -38.69
N ILE A 154 -14.93 36.53 -37.46
CA ILE A 154 -14.90 37.93 -36.94
C ILE A 154 -16.21 38.65 -36.55
N VAL A 155 -16.20 39.25 -35.35
CA VAL A 155 -16.40 40.69 -34.96
C VAL A 155 -16.21 40.76 -33.42
N SER A 156 -15.00 41.06 -32.90
CA SER A 156 -14.48 42.36 -32.48
C SER A 156 -15.28 43.12 -31.41
N ASN A 157 -14.68 43.33 -30.23
CA ASN A 157 -14.54 44.65 -29.62
C ASN A 157 -13.32 44.68 -28.69
N VAL A 158 -12.39 45.58 -29.00
CA VAL A 158 -11.20 45.95 -28.24
C VAL A 158 -11.41 47.38 -27.77
N LEU A 159 -10.91 47.76 -26.58
CA LEU A 159 -10.06 48.94 -26.34
C LEU A 159 -9.72 49.07 -24.83
N PRO A 160 -8.63 49.79 -24.46
CA PRO A 160 -7.52 49.21 -23.69
C PRO A 160 -7.13 50.06 -22.46
N LEU A 161 -6.10 49.66 -21.71
CA LEU A 161 -5.02 50.57 -21.27
C LEU A 161 -3.87 49.81 -20.57
N ASN A 162 -2.67 50.27 -20.92
CA ASN A 162 -1.35 49.73 -20.67
C ASN A 162 -0.77 50.28 -19.33
N LYS A 163 -0.06 49.44 -18.55
CA LYS A 163 1.14 49.82 -17.76
C LYS A 163 1.82 48.60 -17.10
N LYS A 164 2.92 48.15 -17.73
CA LYS A 164 4.19 47.59 -17.23
C LYS A 164 4.27 46.92 -15.81
N ASN A 165 4.33 45.58 -15.81
CA ASN A 165 5.15 44.56 -15.09
C ASN A 165 5.90 44.91 -13.76
N PRO A 166 6.04 43.95 -12.79
CA PRO A 166 6.58 42.61 -13.04
C PRO A 166 5.88 41.38 -12.42
N ASN A 167 5.94 40.28 -13.18
CA ASN A 167 6.01 38.87 -12.83
C ASN A 167 5.30 38.35 -11.56
N ILE A 168 4.06 37.88 -11.78
CA ILE A 168 3.30 36.95 -10.91
C ILE A 168 4.04 35.59 -10.74
N THR A 169 5.07 35.31 -11.54
CA THR A 169 5.81 34.05 -11.54
C THR A 169 6.74 33.87 -10.33
N ASP A 170 7.16 34.94 -9.66
CA ASP A 170 8.10 34.82 -8.53
C ASP A 170 7.38 34.54 -7.20
N LYS A 171 6.15 35.05 -7.03
CA LYS A 171 5.30 34.74 -5.86
C LYS A 171 4.73 33.32 -5.87
N LEU A 172 4.68 32.66 -7.04
CA LEU A 172 4.28 31.26 -7.16
C LEU A 172 5.45 30.31 -6.93
N ALA A 173 6.69 30.76 -7.13
CA ALA A 173 7.91 29.98 -6.91
C ALA A 173 8.28 29.94 -5.41
N GLU A 174 8.09 31.03 -4.67
CA GLU A 174 8.29 31.04 -3.21
C GLU A 174 7.25 30.17 -2.48
N LYS A 175 5.99 30.19 -2.93
CA LYS A 175 4.92 29.34 -2.37
C LYS A 175 5.05 27.85 -2.73
N LYS A 176 5.88 27.50 -3.74
CA LYS A 176 6.22 26.11 -4.11
C LYS A 176 7.45 25.57 -3.38
N LYS A 177 8.31 26.44 -2.83
CA LYS A 177 9.43 26.04 -1.97
C LYS A 177 9.01 25.64 -0.55
N GLU A 178 7.79 25.96 -0.12
CA GLU A 178 7.22 25.48 1.16
C GLU A 178 6.37 24.19 1.02
N ILE A 179 6.24 23.60 -0.18
CA ILE A 179 5.48 22.35 -0.39
C ILE A 179 6.37 21.28 -1.05
N GLN A 180 7.65 21.27 -0.71
CA GLN A 180 8.56 20.14 -0.97
C GLN A 180 9.16 19.70 0.37
N ASP A 181 9.12 18.38 0.61
CA ASP A 181 9.73 17.64 1.73
C ASP A 181 9.09 17.73 3.12
N THR A 182 7.89 17.15 3.25
CA THR A 182 7.59 16.32 4.42
C THR A 182 6.81 15.08 3.96
N PRO A 183 7.29 13.84 4.24
CA PRO A 183 6.42 12.67 4.20
C PRO A 183 5.22 12.99 5.07
N LYS A 184 4.00 12.86 4.54
CA LYS A 184 2.80 13.16 5.31
C LYS A 184 2.72 12.17 6.48
N LEU A 185 3.19 12.59 7.66
CA LEU A 185 3.04 11.95 8.99
C LEU A 185 1.55 11.81 9.32
N SER A 186 0.80 10.99 8.57
CA SER A 186 -0.66 11.09 8.51
C SER A 186 -1.38 10.37 9.64
N TYR A 187 -0.68 9.57 10.44
CA TYR A 187 -1.28 8.77 11.51
C TYR A 187 -0.63 8.92 12.88
N LEU A 188 0.10 10.02 13.11
CA LEU A 188 0.58 10.37 14.45
C LEU A 188 -0.43 11.26 15.18
N PRO A 189 -0.49 11.20 16.52
CA PRO A 189 -1.20 12.19 17.31
C PRO A 189 -0.63 13.60 17.09
N LYS A 190 -1.52 14.57 16.82
CA LYS A 190 -1.14 15.98 16.57
C LYS A 190 -1.78 16.97 17.52
N ASN A 191 -2.94 16.61 18.07
CA ASN A 191 -3.73 17.46 18.94
C ASN A 191 -3.97 16.73 20.27
N ASN A 192 -4.30 17.50 21.31
CA ASN A 192 -4.76 16.99 22.60
C ASN A 192 -3.69 16.21 23.38
N GLY A 193 -2.44 16.65 23.23
CA GLY A 193 -1.26 16.10 23.91
C GLY A 193 0.01 16.73 23.37
N LYS A 194 1.15 16.22 23.83
CA LYS A 194 2.49 16.68 23.47
C LYS A 194 3.45 15.50 23.35
N TRP A 195 4.41 15.61 22.45
CA TRP A 195 5.54 14.69 22.36
C TRP A 195 6.61 15.09 23.38
N SER A 196 7.26 14.10 24.02
CA SER A 196 8.40 14.35 24.90
C SER A 196 9.69 14.62 24.13
N GLY A 197 9.78 14.17 22.88
CA GLY A 197 10.92 14.36 21.98
C GLY A 197 10.48 14.32 20.51
N GLU A 198 11.22 13.58 19.69
CA GLU A 198 10.93 13.42 18.26
C GLU A 198 9.56 12.77 18.03
N GLU A 199 8.74 13.34 17.14
CA GLU A 199 7.41 12.83 16.84
C GLU A 199 7.49 11.40 16.28
N GLY A 200 6.73 10.48 16.84
CA GLY A 200 6.74 9.07 16.40
C GLY A 200 7.94 8.24 16.88
N ASN A 201 8.92 8.85 17.55
CA ASN A 201 10.08 8.15 18.14
C ASN A 201 10.31 8.54 19.62
N SER A 202 9.27 9.04 20.29
CA SER A 202 9.31 9.46 21.70
C SER A 202 7.98 9.19 22.39
N GLU A 203 7.82 9.64 23.63
CA GLU A 203 6.57 9.44 24.36
C GLU A 203 5.52 10.48 23.94
N TRP A 204 4.34 10.00 23.56
CA TRP A 204 3.15 10.84 23.47
C TRP A 204 2.50 10.97 24.85
N ILE A 205 2.37 12.21 25.33
CA ILE A 205 1.76 12.57 26.61
C ILE A 205 0.42 13.25 26.32
N PRO A 206 -0.72 12.54 26.44
CA PRO A 206 -2.03 13.14 26.25
C PRO A 206 -2.30 14.27 27.25
N ASP A 207 -3.07 15.27 26.83
CA ASP A 207 -3.54 16.35 27.70
C ASP A 207 -4.44 15.75 28.81
N PRO A 208 -4.09 15.88 30.10
CA PRO A 208 -4.85 15.30 31.21
C PRO A 208 -6.32 15.75 31.26
N ASP A 209 -6.60 16.99 30.84
CA ASP A 209 -7.94 17.58 30.92
C ASP A 209 -8.75 17.32 29.65
N PHE A 210 -8.12 16.80 28.59
CA PHE A 210 -8.83 16.43 27.37
C PHE A 210 -9.81 15.28 27.64
N VAL A 211 -11.05 15.46 27.18
CA VAL A 211 -12.11 14.45 27.20
C VAL A 211 -12.33 13.93 25.78
N PRO A 212 -11.93 12.68 25.50
CA PRO A 212 -12.15 12.04 24.22
C PRO A 212 -13.65 11.89 23.92
N LYS A 213 -14.10 12.52 22.84
CA LYS A 213 -15.53 12.68 22.51
C LYS A 213 -16.20 11.47 21.85
N ASN A 214 -15.45 10.41 21.54
CA ASN A 214 -16.01 9.25 20.85
C ASN A 214 -16.80 8.38 21.84
N PRO A 215 -18.15 8.33 21.74
CA PRO A 215 -18.99 7.62 22.71
C PRO A 215 -18.80 6.09 22.66
N LYS A 216 -18.24 5.55 21.57
CA LYS A 216 -17.98 4.11 21.45
C LYS A 216 -16.74 3.68 22.23
N SER A 217 -15.69 4.50 22.23
CA SER A 217 -14.44 4.21 22.96
C SER A 217 -14.46 4.76 24.38
N ASN A 218 -15.19 5.84 24.63
CA ASN A 218 -15.30 6.52 25.93
C ASN A 218 -16.77 6.84 26.29
N PRO A 219 -17.62 5.82 26.56
CA PRO A 219 -19.04 6.04 26.87
C PRO A 219 -19.26 6.82 28.16
N GLU A 220 -18.32 6.71 29.11
CA GLU A 220 -18.36 7.38 30.42
C GLU A 220 -17.82 8.83 30.35
N GLN A 221 -17.39 9.32 29.18
CA GLN A 221 -16.82 10.65 28.96
C GLN A 221 -15.70 10.99 29.95
N LEU A 222 -14.86 10.01 30.26
CA LEU A 222 -13.74 10.19 31.18
C LEU A 222 -12.67 11.08 30.55
N SER A 223 -12.05 11.95 31.35
CA SER A 223 -10.86 12.69 30.94
C SER A 223 -9.63 11.78 30.88
N TRP A 224 -8.60 12.21 30.17
CA TRP A 224 -7.34 11.46 30.12
C TRP A 224 -6.70 11.25 31.50
N LYS A 225 -6.85 12.21 32.42
CA LYS A 225 -6.44 12.05 33.82
C LYS A 225 -7.10 10.84 34.49
N GLN A 226 -8.41 10.65 34.26
CA GLN A 226 -9.17 9.52 34.82
C GLN A 226 -8.81 8.20 34.12
N ILE A 227 -8.64 8.22 32.79
CA ILE A 227 -8.21 7.06 32.00
C ILE A 227 -6.80 6.61 32.44
N SER A 228 -5.89 7.57 32.59
CA SER A 228 -4.51 7.35 33.01
C SER A 228 -4.46 6.69 34.38
N ALA A 229 -5.21 7.21 35.35
CA ALA A 229 -5.30 6.62 36.69
C ALA A 229 -5.91 5.20 36.68
N LYS A 230 -6.94 4.97 35.86
CA LYS A 230 -7.65 3.68 35.78
C LYS A 230 -6.79 2.56 35.19
N TYR A 231 -5.97 2.86 34.19
CA TYR A 231 -5.17 1.86 33.46
C TYR A 231 -3.67 1.94 33.72
N GLY A 232 -3.20 2.91 34.51
CA GLY A 232 -1.79 3.12 34.83
C GLY A 232 -0.98 3.59 33.62
N VAL A 233 -1.55 4.48 32.80
CA VAL A 233 -0.92 4.94 31.54
C VAL A 233 -0.87 6.46 31.47
N SER A 234 0.28 7.03 31.83
CA SER A 234 0.51 8.49 31.77
C SER A 234 0.99 8.95 30.40
N SER A 235 1.74 8.11 29.71
CA SER A 235 2.30 8.37 28.39
C SER A 235 2.40 7.07 27.61
N ILE A 236 2.55 7.19 26.29
CA ILE A 236 2.64 6.05 25.37
C ILE A 236 3.84 6.25 24.49
N LEU A 237 4.79 5.31 24.59
CA LEU A 237 6.01 5.33 23.79
C LEU A 237 5.68 5.04 22.34
N PHE A 238 6.24 5.82 21.42
CA PHE A 238 6.28 5.48 20.02
C PHE A 238 7.69 5.12 19.59
N VAL A 239 7.81 4.03 18.82
CA VAL A 239 9.04 3.59 18.18
C VAL A 239 8.75 3.40 16.70
N SER A 240 9.49 4.09 15.83
CA SER A 240 9.30 4.04 14.38
C SER A 240 7.85 4.30 13.97
N GLU A 241 7.29 5.39 14.51
CA GLU A 241 5.93 5.87 14.31
C GLU A 241 4.81 4.92 14.81
N GLN A 242 5.15 3.90 15.60
CA GLN A 242 4.17 2.94 16.15
C GLN A 242 4.00 3.11 17.66
N PRO A 243 2.76 3.14 18.17
CA PRO A 243 2.54 3.11 19.60
C PRO A 243 2.91 1.73 20.16
N ASP A 244 3.66 1.72 21.26
CA ASP A 244 3.86 0.53 22.06
C ASP A 244 2.81 0.46 23.17
N PHE A 245 1.84 -0.45 22.99
CA PHE A 245 0.82 -0.73 24.00
C PHE A 245 1.18 -1.92 24.91
N SER A 246 2.36 -2.51 24.78
CA SER A 246 2.82 -3.64 25.62
C SER A 246 2.64 -3.38 27.12
N PRO A 247 2.98 -2.18 27.66
CA PRO A 247 2.87 -1.92 29.11
C PRO A 247 1.44 -2.00 29.66
N ILE A 248 0.44 -1.76 28.82
CA ILE A 248 -0.98 -1.74 29.21
C ILE A 248 -1.76 -2.96 28.70
N SER A 249 -1.09 -3.83 27.95
CA SER A 249 -1.67 -5.05 27.39
C SER A 249 -2.03 -6.01 28.52
N LYS A 250 -3.27 -6.51 28.51
CA LYS A 250 -3.73 -7.59 29.39
C LYS A 250 -3.62 -8.96 28.73
N GLY A 251 -2.83 -9.09 27.67
CA GLY A 251 -2.54 -10.34 26.99
C GLY A 251 -2.02 -10.08 25.58
N THR A 252 -0.87 -10.67 25.27
CA THR A 252 -0.23 -10.58 23.95
C THR A 252 -0.11 -11.98 23.36
N VAL A 253 -0.54 -12.10 22.10
CA VAL A 253 -0.55 -13.36 21.35
C VAL A 253 -0.08 -13.13 19.93
N GLU A 254 0.45 -14.18 19.32
CA GLU A 254 0.78 -14.19 17.90
C GLU A 254 -0.24 -15.08 17.21
N ILE A 255 -0.81 -14.62 16.11
CA ILE A 255 -1.74 -15.39 15.28
C ILE A 255 -1.03 -15.80 13.98
N LYS A 256 -1.28 -17.02 13.53
CA LYS A 256 -0.62 -17.59 12.33
C LYS A 256 -1.20 -17.01 11.04
N ASP A 257 -2.53 -16.96 10.95
CA ASP A 257 -3.27 -16.56 9.76
C ASP A 257 -3.82 -15.13 9.92
N PHE A 258 -2.92 -14.16 10.01
CA PHE A 258 -3.31 -12.74 10.08
C PHE A 258 -3.92 -12.30 8.74
N SER A 259 -5.14 -11.79 8.79
CA SER A 259 -5.92 -11.40 7.61
C SER A 259 -6.23 -9.90 7.59
N SER A 260 -6.84 -9.42 6.50
CA SER A 260 -7.39 -8.06 6.44
C SER A 260 -8.69 -7.91 7.22
N GLU A 261 -9.32 -9.02 7.57
CA GLU A 261 -10.61 -9.06 8.23
C GLU A 261 -10.39 -9.03 9.74
N ARG A 262 -10.79 -7.90 10.32
CA ARG A 262 -10.60 -7.62 11.74
C ARG A 262 -11.23 -8.69 12.63
N ASP A 263 -12.43 -9.13 12.27
CA ASP A 263 -13.18 -10.07 13.09
C ASP A 263 -12.49 -11.44 13.12
N ASP A 264 -11.91 -11.88 12.00
CA ASP A 264 -11.11 -13.12 11.93
C ASP A 264 -9.85 -13.02 12.81
N ASN A 265 -9.11 -11.91 12.70
CA ASN A 265 -7.94 -11.67 13.55
C ASN A 265 -8.30 -11.68 15.05
N PHE A 266 -9.44 -11.07 15.41
CA PHE A 266 -9.90 -11.02 16.79
C PHE A 266 -10.31 -12.39 17.29
N ASP A 267 -10.91 -13.19 16.43
CA ASP A 267 -11.35 -14.54 16.72
C ASP A 267 -10.14 -15.49 16.92
N SER A 268 -9.11 -15.39 16.07
CA SER A 268 -7.84 -16.10 16.23
C SER A 268 -7.10 -15.67 17.49
N ALA A 269 -7.09 -14.36 17.81
CA ALA A 269 -6.45 -13.85 19.02
C ALA A 269 -7.17 -14.29 20.31
N ASP A 270 -8.51 -14.31 20.29
CA ASP A 270 -9.32 -14.81 21.40
C ASP A 270 -9.05 -16.32 21.63
N GLU A 271 -8.80 -17.10 20.57
CA GLU A 271 -8.45 -18.53 20.64
C GLU A 271 -7.03 -18.75 21.21
N GLU A 272 -6.02 -18.09 20.66
CA GLU A 272 -4.63 -18.21 21.14
C GLU A 272 -4.50 -17.77 22.61
N LEU A 273 -5.21 -16.71 23.01
CA LEU A 273 -5.19 -16.27 24.41
C LEU A 273 -5.93 -17.23 25.33
N ALA A 274 -6.98 -17.89 24.83
CA ALA A 274 -7.73 -18.89 25.58
C ALA A 274 -6.87 -20.11 25.89
N VAL A 275 -6.10 -20.59 24.90
CA VAL A 275 -5.12 -21.68 25.09
C VAL A 275 -4.10 -21.31 26.16
N LYS A 276 -3.49 -20.12 26.09
CA LYS A 276 -2.52 -19.65 27.10
C LYS A 276 -3.10 -19.54 28.52
N ARG A 277 -4.41 -19.33 28.65
CA ARG A 277 -5.09 -19.12 29.93
C ARG A 277 -5.87 -20.33 30.43
N GLY A 278 -5.90 -21.42 29.66
CA GLY A 278 -6.70 -22.60 29.99
C GLY A 278 -8.20 -22.31 30.10
N CYS A 279 -8.73 -21.37 29.30
CA CYS A 279 -10.16 -21.05 29.26
C CYS A 279 -10.71 -21.19 27.84
N THR A 280 -11.98 -20.84 27.62
CA THR A 280 -12.58 -20.89 26.27
C THR A 280 -12.42 -19.57 25.53
N LYS A 281 -12.38 -19.61 24.19
CA LYS A 281 -12.45 -18.43 23.31
C LYS A 281 -13.63 -17.51 23.69
N ALA A 282 -14.77 -18.09 24.03
CA ALA A 282 -15.96 -17.35 24.45
C ALA A 282 -15.74 -16.57 25.77
N ASP A 283 -14.98 -17.13 26.71
CA ASP A 283 -14.65 -16.45 27.97
C ASP A 283 -13.74 -15.25 27.73
N VAL A 284 -12.73 -15.41 26.88
CA VAL A 284 -11.85 -14.30 26.49
C VAL A 284 -12.65 -13.18 25.83
N ARG A 285 -13.49 -13.52 24.84
CA ARG A 285 -14.35 -12.56 24.14
C ARG A 285 -15.33 -11.85 25.09
N ARG A 286 -15.97 -12.59 25.99
CA ARG A 286 -16.91 -12.05 26.99
C ARG A 286 -16.20 -11.13 27.96
N TRP A 287 -15.03 -11.54 28.47
CA TRP A 287 -14.21 -10.71 29.34
C TRP A 287 -13.80 -9.42 28.65
N ARG A 288 -13.36 -9.48 27.39
CA ARG A 288 -12.95 -8.32 26.58
C ARG A 288 -14.11 -7.33 26.39
N LYS A 289 -15.29 -7.81 26.01
CA LYS A 289 -16.50 -6.97 25.86
C LYS A 289 -16.96 -6.36 27.20
N LYS A 290 -16.96 -7.15 28.27
CA LYS A 290 -17.38 -6.71 29.62
C LYS A 290 -16.43 -5.64 30.18
N ASN A 291 -15.12 -5.82 30.03
CA ASN A 291 -14.11 -4.92 30.58
C ASN A 291 -13.69 -3.79 29.61
N LYS A 292 -14.33 -3.68 28.43
CA LYS A 292 -14.04 -2.65 27.42
C LYS A 292 -12.59 -2.68 26.90
N TYR A 293 -12.16 -3.86 26.50
CA TYR A 293 -10.89 -4.08 25.82
C TYR A 293 -11.11 -4.37 24.33
N THR A 294 -10.08 -4.12 23.52
CA THR A 294 -10.01 -4.46 22.10
C THR A 294 -8.69 -5.18 21.82
N TRP A 295 -8.61 -5.87 20.68
CA TRP A 295 -7.33 -6.29 20.16
C TRP A 295 -6.73 -5.15 19.32
N HIS A 296 -5.47 -4.85 19.57
CA HIS A 296 -4.62 -4.00 18.75
C HIS A 296 -3.77 -4.88 17.86
N GLU A 297 -3.81 -4.60 16.56
CA GLU A 297 -3.11 -5.31 15.51
C GLU A 297 -1.76 -4.62 15.27
N ARG A 298 -0.64 -5.28 15.60
CA ARG A 298 0.69 -4.70 15.34
C ARG A 298 1.03 -4.72 13.86
N LYS A 299 1.97 -3.86 13.46
CA LYS A 299 2.45 -3.77 12.06
C LYS A 299 3.17 -5.01 11.54
N ASP A 300 3.67 -5.86 12.43
CA ASP A 300 4.25 -7.15 12.05
C ASP A 300 3.23 -8.09 11.39
N CYS A 301 1.93 -7.77 11.46
CA CYS A 301 0.82 -8.58 10.96
C CYS A 301 0.86 -10.00 11.56
N LYS A 302 1.22 -10.11 12.83
CA LYS A 302 1.24 -11.37 13.59
C LYS A 302 0.84 -11.16 15.03
N THR A 303 1.34 -10.10 15.66
CA THR A 303 1.16 -9.86 17.08
C THR A 303 -0.12 -9.06 17.35
N MET A 304 -0.87 -9.53 18.34
CA MET A 304 -2.12 -8.94 18.82
C MET A 304 -1.99 -8.60 20.31
N ASP A 305 -2.24 -7.34 20.67
CA ASP A 305 -2.27 -6.89 22.07
C ASP A 305 -3.68 -6.62 22.56
N LYS A 306 -4.07 -7.18 23.70
CA LYS A 306 -5.37 -6.92 24.31
C LYS A 306 -5.30 -5.65 25.16
N VAL A 307 -5.76 -4.54 24.61
CA VAL A 307 -5.59 -3.19 25.18
C VAL A 307 -6.93 -2.52 25.51
N PRO A 308 -6.97 -1.55 26.45
CA PRO A 308 -8.20 -0.82 26.76
C PRO A 308 -8.72 -0.06 25.54
N THR A 309 -10.00 -0.20 25.21
CA THR A 309 -10.62 0.40 24.02
C THR A 309 -10.56 1.93 24.04
N CYS A 310 -10.69 2.54 25.22
CA CYS A 310 -10.59 3.99 25.38
C CYS A 310 -9.17 4.48 25.05
N VAL A 311 -8.12 3.80 25.52
CA VAL A 311 -6.74 4.19 25.24
C VAL A 311 -6.46 4.05 23.74
N HIS A 312 -6.72 2.86 23.18
CA HIS A 312 -6.49 2.58 21.76
C HIS A 312 -7.29 3.50 20.83
N GLY A 313 -8.56 3.77 21.14
CA GLY A 313 -9.45 4.56 20.29
C GLY A 313 -9.15 6.07 20.28
N ASN A 314 -8.38 6.56 21.25
CA ASN A 314 -8.09 7.99 21.40
C ASN A 314 -6.71 8.39 20.86
N ILE A 315 -5.93 7.40 20.42
CA ILE A 315 -4.58 7.62 19.89
C ILE A 315 -4.64 7.30 18.42
N THR A 316 -4.41 8.31 17.60
CA THR A 316 -4.25 8.09 16.16
C THR A 316 -2.99 7.26 15.94
N HIS A 317 -3.13 6.14 15.24
CA HIS A 317 -2.01 5.28 14.85
C HIS A 317 -2.37 4.46 13.62
N SER A 318 -1.36 4.00 12.90
CA SER A 318 -1.51 2.96 11.87
C SER A 318 -1.36 1.59 12.50
N GLY A 319 -2.26 0.64 12.21
CA GLY A 319 -2.18 -0.73 12.71
C GLY A 319 -1.93 -1.78 11.62
N GLY A 320 -1.86 -3.05 12.02
CA GLY A 320 -1.59 -4.22 11.18
C GLY A 320 -2.55 -4.42 10.01
N ILE A 321 -3.83 -4.06 10.14
CA ILE A 321 -4.76 -4.08 8.98
C ILE A 321 -4.36 -3.04 7.93
N SER A 322 -3.93 -1.84 8.35
CA SER A 322 -3.47 -0.82 7.40
C SER A 322 -2.25 -1.32 6.64
N GLU A 323 -1.34 -2.00 7.35
CA GLU A 323 -0.17 -2.63 6.77
C GLU A 323 -0.53 -3.82 5.87
N THR A 324 -1.45 -4.68 6.28
CA THR A 324 -1.97 -5.80 5.46
C THR A 324 -2.70 -5.28 4.22
N LYS A 325 -3.45 -4.18 4.31
CA LYS A 325 -4.09 -3.54 3.16
C LYS A 325 -3.07 -2.86 2.26
N LYS A 326 -2.00 -2.26 2.81
CA LYS A 326 -0.87 -1.75 2.02
C LYS A 326 -0.16 -2.90 1.32
N ARG A 327 0.19 -3.97 2.04
CA ARG A 327 0.78 -5.20 1.50
C ARG A 327 -0.12 -5.82 0.45
N ARG A 328 -1.43 -5.95 0.64
CA ARG A 328 -2.37 -6.46 -0.38
C ARG A 328 -2.51 -5.52 -1.59
N ARG A 329 -2.50 -4.20 -1.38
CA ARG A 329 -2.46 -3.19 -2.45
C ARG A 329 -1.14 -3.21 -3.23
N LEU A 330 -0.04 -3.45 -2.53
CA LEU A 330 1.28 -3.63 -3.10
C LEU A 330 1.36 -4.99 -3.82
N ASN A 331 0.71 -6.03 -3.28
CA ASN A 331 0.66 -7.45 -3.71
C ASN A 331 -0.39 -7.77 -4.79
N GLY A 332 -1.22 -6.81 -5.19
CA GLY A 332 -2.22 -6.99 -6.25
C GLY A 332 -3.36 -7.96 -5.91
N GLU A 333 -3.60 -8.30 -4.64
CA GLU A 333 -4.66 -9.23 -4.24
C GLU A 333 -5.96 -8.49 -3.90
N TYR A 334 -6.83 -8.33 -4.89
CA TYR A 334 -8.24 -7.97 -4.68
C TYR A 334 -9.12 -9.19 -4.97
N TYR A 335 -9.49 -9.96 -3.93
CA TYR A 335 -10.67 -10.81 -4.02
C TYR A 335 -11.89 -10.02 -3.56
N ARG A 336 -12.86 -9.96 -4.47
CA ARG A 336 -14.26 -9.55 -4.29
C ARG A 336 -14.77 -9.88 -2.89
N CYS A 337 -15.20 -8.87 -2.14
CA CYS A 337 -16.22 -9.09 -1.12
C CYS A 337 -17.58 -8.74 -1.75
N CYS A 338 -18.35 -9.78 -2.06
CA CYS A 338 -19.76 -9.68 -2.41
C CYS A 338 -20.52 -9.00 -1.26
N PHE A 339 -21.16 -7.87 -1.54
CA PHE A 339 -22.27 -7.38 -0.73
C PHE A 339 -23.56 -7.98 -1.29
N TRP A 340 -24.32 -8.64 -0.42
CA TRP A 340 -25.78 -8.68 -0.53
C TRP A 340 -26.35 -7.43 0.13
#